data_AF-A0A7S1XR97-F1
#
_entry.id   AF-A0A7S1XR97-F1
#
_cell.length_a   1.000
_cell.length_b   1.000
_cell.length_c   1.000
_cell.angle_alpha   90.00
_cell.angle_beta   90.00
_cell.angle_gamma   90.00
#
_symmetry.space_group_name_H-M   'P 1'
#
loop_
_entity.id
_entity.type
_entity.pdbx_description
1 polymer ?
#
loop_
_entity_poly.entity_id
_entity_poly.type
_entity_poly.pdbx_seq_one_letter_code
_entity_poly.pdbx_strand_id
1 'polypeptide(L)'
;RALLLGIAFITEALNDDPSCITFVHDAGLAGAFLDSLTERRLEPSVDIICGVPSLIHVLALPSSNAQKVRAARPFPAFLDLLLQERRGSSIRYITNDVASQVGSAVEDLMRNVTDLCEDSMHAIVAALKDLERQGGDLHLGLAAAVRREGYGGADVRAKETELTNYFKGVSFILEIIEPLTNRVTQDHDYFLQQGGLEALMGILEHLSPDAAMLSQKLAFAHDRFLNYGHAHYPTAAALSQTIKGLAAQEPQRILKKLLDQLGKHLASIESNLGDLDAALKRCPDWASEPENAAMDIENPAGAGAGAAEEEQKGGG
;
A
#
# COMPACT_ATOMS: atom_id res chain seq x y z
N ARG A 1 -6.61 -22.73 8.59
CA ARG A 1 -7.39 -22.50 9.84
C ARG A 1 -6.79 -23.15 11.08
N ALA A 2 -6.35 -24.42 11.06
CA ALA A 2 -5.66 -25.02 12.22
C ALA A 2 -4.28 -24.38 12.51
N LEU A 3 -3.48 -24.12 11.47
CA LEU A 3 -2.19 -23.43 11.58
C LEU A 3 -2.32 -22.00 12.13
N LEU A 4 -3.41 -21.33 11.78
CA LEU A 4 -3.76 -19.96 12.19
C LEU A 4 -4.00 -19.85 13.69
N LEU A 5 -4.83 -20.73 14.25
CA LEU A 5 -5.07 -20.79 15.70
C LEU A 5 -3.78 -21.14 16.44
N GLY A 6 -2.95 -21.99 15.83
CA GLY A 6 -1.62 -22.36 16.34
C GLY A 6 -0.69 -21.16 16.44
N ILE A 7 -0.55 -20.33 15.40
CA ILE A 7 0.34 -19.16 15.40
C ILE A 7 -0.05 -18.18 16.52
N ALA A 8 -1.32 -17.80 16.61
CA ALA A 8 -1.78 -16.86 17.63
C ALA A 8 -1.58 -17.42 19.05
N PHE A 9 -2.01 -18.66 19.29
CA PHE A 9 -1.89 -19.31 20.59
C PHE A 9 -0.43 -19.53 21.02
N ILE A 10 0.43 -19.96 20.08
CA ILE A 10 1.87 -20.13 20.35
C ILE A 10 2.51 -18.78 20.64
N THR A 11 2.17 -17.74 19.88
CA THR A 11 2.74 -16.39 20.10
C THR A 11 2.34 -15.85 21.47
N GLU A 12 1.07 -16.01 21.87
CA GLU A 12 0.58 -15.61 23.19
C GLU A 12 1.24 -16.41 24.31
N ALA A 13 1.25 -17.76 24.21
CA ALA A 13 1.87 -18.62 25.21
C ALA A 13 3.38 -18.36 25.39
N LEU A 14 4.09 -18.06 24.30
CA LEU A 14 5.52 -17.76 24.36
C LEU A 14 5.81 -16.33 24.86
N ASN A 15 4.88 -15.39 24.67
CA ASN A 15 4.97 -14.07 25.29
C ASN A 15 4.75 -14.15 26.81
N ASP A 16 3.80 -14.97 27.25
CA ASP A 16 3.49 -15.18 28.67
C ASP A 16 4.62 -15.96 29.39
N ASP A 17 5.21 -16.95 28.72
CA ASP A 17 6.33 -17.72 29.25
C ASP A 17 7.48 -17.87 28.23
N PRO A 18 8.42 -16.90 28.21
CA PRO A 18 9.60 -16.95 27.34
C PRO A 18 10.53 -18.15 27.59
N SER A 19 10.42 -18.85 28.73
CA SER A 19 11.25 -20.02 29.00
C SER A 19 10.95 -21.19 28.05
N CYS A 20 9.75 -21.22 27.47
CA CYS A 20 9.31 -22.22 26.51
C CYS A 20 9.87 -22.01 25.09
N ILE A 21 10.48 -20.86 24.79
CA ILE A 21 10.96 -20.55 23.44
C ILE A 21 12.02 -21.56 22.97
N THR A 22 12.98 -21.90 23.82
CA THR A 22 14.02 -22.89 23.49
C THR A 22 13.41 -24.26 23.20
N PHE A 23 12.39 -24.67 23.97
CA PHE A 23 11.67 -25.92 23.71
C PHE A 23 10.97 -25.93 22.35
N VAL A 24 10.36 -24.81 21.94
CA VAL A 24 9.72 -24.68 20.61
C VAL A 24 10.73 -24.78 19.47
N HIS A 25 11.95 -24.25 19.66
CA HIS A 25 13.05 -24.44 18.72
C HIS A 25 13.53 -25.89 18.68
N ASP A 26 13.75 -26.51 19.85
CA ASP A 26 14.27 -27.88 19.96
C ASP A 26 13.26 -28.94 19.47
N ALA A 27 11.97 -28.67 19.62
CA ALA A 27 10.88 -29.49 19.09
C ALA A 27 10.73 -29.38 17.55
N GLY A 28 11.49 -28.51 16.89
CA GLY A 28 11.46 -28.29 15.44
C GLY A 28 10.27 -27.46 14.95
N LEU A 29 9.40 -26.99 15.84
CA LEU A 29 8.20 -26.22 15.49
C LEU A 29 8.56 -24.84 14.92
N ALA A 30 9.57 -24.18 15.51
CA ALA A 30 10.08 -22.91 14.98
C ALA A 30 10.60 -23.07 13.54
N GLY A 31 11.37 -24.14 13.28
CA GLY A 31 11.90 -24.45 11.95
C GLY A 31 10.78 -24.72 10.95
N ALA A 32 9.82 -25.59 11.30
CA ALA A 32 8.69 -25.91 10.43
C ALA A 32 7.85 -24.67 10.06
N PHE A 33 7.69 -23.71 10.97
CA PHE A 33 7.03 -22.44 10.68
C PHE A 33 7.84 -21.58 9.71
N LEU A 34 9.14 -21.38 9.98
CA LEU A 34 10.03 -20.60 9.12
C LEU A 34 10.14 -21.21 7.72
N ASP A 35 10.21 -22.53 7.62
CA ASP A 35 10.18 -23.26 6.36
C ASP A 35 8.85 -23.05 5.64
N SER A 36 7.72 -23.14 6.34
CA SER A 36 6.39 -22.90 5.74
C SER A 36 6.24 -21.48 5.18
N LEU A 37 6.80 -20.49 5.88
CA LEU A 37 6.83 -19.10 5.42
C LEU A 37 7.71 -18.94 4.18
N THR A 38 8.95 -19.44 4.23
CA THR A 38 9.96 -19.27 3.17
C THR A 38 9.66 -20.09 1.91
N GLU A 39 9.08 -21.28 2.06
CA GLU A 39 8.60 -22.13 0.97
C GLU A 39 7.23 -21.68 0.44
N ARG A 40 6.69 -20.56 0.91
CA ARG A 40 5.42 -19.95 0.46
C ARG A 40 4.23 -20.91 0.56
N ARG A 41 4.20 -21.72 1.63
CA ARG A 41 3.11 -22.67 1.91
C ARG A 41 1.96 -22.01 2.69
N LEU A 42 2.13 -20.76 3.10
CA LEU A 42 1.12 -19.98 3.81
C LEU A 42 0.25 -19.22 2.81
N GLU A 43 -1.07 -19.41 2.91
CA GLU A 43 -2.02 -18.55 2.21
C GLU A 43 -2.15 -17.21 2.96
N PRO A 44 -2.13 -16.06 2.27
CA PRO A 44 -2.28 -14.77 2.93
C PRO A 44 -3.65 -14.63 3.60
N SER A 45 -3.66 -14.21 4.85
CA SER A 45 -4.87 -13.81 5.59
C SER A 45 -4.52 -12.70 6.58
N VAL A 46 -5.51 -11.92 7.04
CA VAL A 46 -5.27 -10.86 8.05
C VAL A 46 -4.51 -11.41 9.25
N ASP A 47 -4.98 -12.54 9.79
CA ASP A 47 -4.37 -13.19 10.95
C ASP A 47 -2.91 -13.62 10.71
N ILE A 48 -2.58 -14.16 9.52
CA ILE A 48 -1.20 -14.52 9.18
C ILE A 48 -0.35 -13.26 9.01
N ILE A 49 -0.87 -12.27 8.29
CA ILE A 49 -0.19 -11.01 8.00
C ILE A 49 0.15 -10.26 9.30
N CYS A 50 -0.81 -10.17 10.23
CA CYS A 50 -0.59 -9.55 11.53
C CYS A 50 0.26 -10.41 12.49
N GLY A 51 0.10 -11.74 12.45
CA GLY A 51 0.74 -12.65 13.41
C GLY A 51 2.20 -12.99 13.09
N VAL A 52 2.58 -13.03 11.81
CA VAL A 52 3.93 -13.44 11.39
C VAL A 52 5.03 -12.55 12.00
N PRO A 53 4.98 -11.20 11.95
CA PRO A 53 6.01 -10.37 12.58
C PRO A 53 6.16 -10.62 14.07
N SER A 54 5.05 -10.73 14.80
CA SER A 54 5.05 -11.02 16.24
C SER A 54 5.63 -12.39 16.55
N LEU A 55 5.31 -13.41 15.75
CA LEU A 55 5.88 -14.75 15.96
C LEU A 55 7.38 -14.77 15.66
N ILE A 56 7.85 -14.12 14.58
CA ILE A 56 9.29 -13.99 14.29
C ILE A 56 9.99 -13.28 15.47
N HIS A 57 9.38 -12.20 15.99
CA HIS A 57 9.91 -11.45 17.12
C HIS A 57 10.10 -12.38 18.33
N VAL A 58 9.06 -13.11 18.72
CA VAL A 58 9.11 -14.01 19.88
C VAL A 58 10.10 -15.16 19.69
N LEU A 59 10.15 -15.77 18.50
CA LEU A 59 11.10 -16.84 18.21
C LEU A 59 12.55 -16.35 18.23
N ALA A 60 12.79 -15.08 17.96
CA ALA A 60 14.11 -14.47 17.91
C ALA A 60 14.51 -13.73 19.20
N LEU A 61 13.62 -13.64 20.21
CA LEU A 61 13.88 -12.94 21.48
C LEU A 61 15.17 -13.43 22.18
N PRO A 62 15.41 -14.75 22.35
CA PRO A 62 16.69 -15.21 22.86
C PRO A 62 17.79 -15.00 21.82
N SER A 63 18.86 -14.31 22.19
CA SER A 63 20.00 -14.04 21.29
C SER A 63 20.62 -15.30 20.68
N SER A 64 20.58 -16.43 21.40
CA SER A 64 21.03 -17.74 20.88
C SER A 64 20.17 -18.28 19.71
N ASN A 65 18.92 -17.83 19.60
CA ASN A 65 17.99 -18.23 18.55
C ASN A 65 17.86 -17.18 17.44
N ALA A 66 18.17 -15.90 17.72
CA ALA A 66 18.14 -14.82 16.73
C ALA A 66 18.95 -15.17 15.47
N GLN A 67 20.15 -15.77 15.62
CA GLN A 67 20.96 -16.22 14.48
C GLN A 67 20.30 -17.34 13.67
N LYS A 68 19.61 -18.28 14.32
CA LYS A 68 18.87 -19.35 13.62
C LYS A 68 17.71 -18.78 12.81
N VAL A 69 16.95 -17.85 13.41
CA VAL A 69 15.86 -17.15 12.73
C VAL A 69 16.40 -16.31 11.57
N ARG A 70 17.51 -15.60 11.77
CA ARG A 70 18.20 -14.81 10.73
C ARG A 70 18.59 -15.68 9.54
N ALA A 71 19.19 -16.84 9.80
CA ALA A 71 19.61 -17.78 8.76
C ALA A 71 18.45 -18.27 7.87
N ALA A 72 17.23 -18.36 8.42
CA ALA A 72 16.04 -18.73 7.66
C ALA A 72 15.52 -17.61 6.74
N ARG A 73 15.99 -16.36 6.88
CA ARG A 73 15.56 -15.20 6.06
C ARG A 73 14.03 -15.02 5.99
N PRO A 74 13.34 -14.86 7.14
CA PRO A 74 11.88 -14.77 7.16
C PRO A 74 11.33 -13.47 6.58
N PHE A 75 12.10 -12.37 6.63
CA PHE A 75 11.65 -11.04 6.21
C PHE A 75 11.34 -10.92 4.71
N PRO A 76 12.23 -11.32 3.79
CA PRO A 76 11.90 -11.37 2.37
C PRO A 76 10.65 -12.20 2.08
N ALA A 77 10.53 -13.37 2.73
CA ALA A 77 9.37 -14.25 2.55
C ALA A 77 8.07 -13.64 3.07
N PHE A 78 8.13 -12.94 4.21
CA PHE A 78 7.00 -12.20 4.77
C PHE A 78 6.56 -11.06 3.84
N LEU A 79 7.49 -10.24 3.35
CA LEU A 79 7.17 -9.15 2.41
C LEU A 79 6.61 -9.70 1.10
N ASP A 80 7.17 -10.81 0.59
CA ASP A 80 6.61 -11.52 -0.56
C ASP A 80 5.17 -11.96 -0.30
N LEU A 81 4.86 -12.48 0.90
CA LEU A 81 3.51 -12.88 1.29
C LEU A 81 2.54 -11.68 1.28
N LEU A 82 2.97 -10.51 1.78
CA LEU A 82 2.18 -9.27 1.71
C LEU A 82 1.87 -8.86 0.27
N LEU A 83 2.83 -9.08 -0.63
CA LEU A 83 2.74 -8.69 -2.03
C LEU A 83 2.09 -9.76 -2.93
N GLN A 84 1.93 -11.00 -2.46
CA GLN A 84 1.30 -12.10 -3.21
C GLN A 84 -0.18 -11.85 -3.49
N GLU A 85 -0.93 -11.30 -2.54
CA GLU A 85 -2.36 -10.95 -2.72
C GLU A 85 -2.56 -9.89 -3.83
N ARG A 86 -1.53 -9.11 -4.15
CA ARG A 86 -1.59 -8.12 -5.25
C ARG A 86 -1.59 -8.76 -6.63
N ARG A 87 -1.09 -9.99 -6.75
CA ARG A 87 -1.07 -10.77 -8.00
C ARG A 87 -2.39 -11.52 -8.22
N GLY A 88 -3.29 -11.53 -7.23
CA GLY A 88 -4.65 -12.04 -7.33
C GLY A 88 -5.68 -10.93 -7.51
N SER A 89 -6.87 -11.28 -8.00
CA SER A 89 -7.99 -10.35 -8.24
C SER A 89 -8.71 -9.90 -6.96
N SER A 90 -8.11 -10.03 -5.78
CA SER A 90 -8.83 -9.89 -4.51
C SER A 90 -7.93 -9.47 -3.36
N ILE A 91 -7.38 -8.25 -3.43
CA ILE A 91 -6.91 -7.54 -2.23
C ILE A 91 -8.13 -7.27 -1.33
N ARG A 92 -8.54 -8.26 -0.53
CA ARG A 92 -9.75 -8.21 0.31
C ARG A 92 -9.48 -7.81 1.75
N TYR A 93 -8.21 -7.76 2.15
CA TYR A 93 -7.80 -7.74 3.56
C TYR A 93 -6.88 -6.55 3.93
N ILE A 94 -6.52 -5.73 2.95
CA ILE A 94 -5.67 -4.56 3.13
C ILE A 94 -6.56 -3.37 3.54
N THR A 95 -6.72 -3.20 4.85
CA THR A 95 -7.27 -1.99 5.46
C THR A 95 -6.15 -1.26 6.21
N ASN A 96 -6.29 0.05 6.39
CA ASN A 96 -5.26 0.87 7.03
C ASN A 96 -4.92 0.40 8.47
N ASP A 97 -5.91 -0.14 9.19
CA ASP A 97 -5.71 -0.67 10.54
C ASP A 97 -4.74 -1.86 10.57
N VAL A 98 -4.81 -2.73 9.55
CA VAL A 98 -3.91 -3.88 9.40
C VAL A 98 -2.49 -3.41 9.09
N ALA A 99 -2.34 -2.39 8.24
CA ALA A 99 -1.02 -1.86 7.86
C ALA A 99 -0.29 -1.26 9.07
N SER A 100 -1.01 -0.46 9.86
CA SER A 100 -0.49 0.14 11.09
C SER A 100 -0.11 -0.93 12.13
N GLN A 101 -0.95 -1.94 12.33
CA GLN A 101 -0.66 -3.05 13.24
C GLN A 101 0.60 -3.83 12.81
N VAL A 102 0.73 -4.15 11.53
CA VAL A 102 1.90 -4.83 10.96
C VAL A 102 3.15 -3.95 11.09
N GLY A 103 3.05 -2.66 10.77
CA GLY A 103 4.13 -1.69 10.91
C GLY A 103 4.66 -1.62 12.33
N SER A 104 3.77 -1.52 13.32
CA SER A 104 4.14 -1.54 14.74
C SER A 104 4.81 -2.86 15.16
N ALA A 105 4.33 -4.01 14.66
CA ALA A 105 4.91 -5.30 15.01
C ALA A 105 6.31 -5.50 14.39
N VAL A 106 6.51 -5.04 13.14
CA VAL A 106 7.83 -5.02 12.48
C VAL A 106 8.78 -4.07 13.21
N GLU A 107 8.30 -2.90 13.61
CA GLU A 107 9.07 -1.93 14.39
C GLU A 107 9.51 -2.51 15.75
N ASP A 108 8.58 -3.13 16.48
CA ASP A 108 8.88 -3.76 17.77
C ASP A 108 9.91 -4.88 17.63
N LEU A 109 9.80 -5.68 16.56
CA LEU A 109 10.79 -6.70 16.24
C LEU A 109 12.17 -6.08 16.02
N MET A 110 12.28 -5.08 15.15
CA MET A 110 13.58 -4.45 14.82
C MET A 110 14.19 -3.77 16.04
N ARG A 111 13.36 -3.23 16.93
CA ARG A 111 13.80 -2.60 18.19
C ARG A 111 14.33 -3.61 19.20
N ASN A 112 13.68 -4.76 19.34
CA ASN A 112 14.02 -5.75 20.37
C ASN A 112 15.04 -6.79 19.88
N VAL A 113 15.14 -7.01 18.58
CA VAL A 113 16.02 -8.01 17.95
C VAL A 113 16.90 -7.31 16.92
N THR A 114 17.90 -6.57 17.40
CA THR A 114 18.81 -5.77 16.57
C THR A 114 19.56 -6.59 15.51
N ASP A 115 19.80 -7.87 15.78
CA ASP A 115 20.45 -8.81 14.85
C ASP A 115 19.68 -8.99 13.52
N LEU A 116 18.37 -8.72 13.53
CA LEU A 116 17.51 -8.80 12.36
C LEU A 116 17.27 -7.45 11.69
N CYS A 117 17.64 -6.33 12.32
CA CYS A 117 17.31 -4.99 11.82
C CYS A 117 17.86 -4.75 10.40
N GLU A 118 19.17 -4.99 10.19
CA GLU A 118 19.81 -4.78 8.88
C GLU A 118 19.15 -5.63 7.77
N ASP A 119 18.91 -6.91 8.05
CA ASP A 119 18.30 -7.85 7.09
C ASP A 119 16.84 -7.46 6.80
N SER A 120 16.10 -7.00 7.83
CA SER A 120 14.73 -6.52 7.70
C SER A 120 14.67 -5.28 6.83
N MET A 121 15.58 -4.33 7.08
CA MET A 121 15.64 -3.07 6.33
C MET A 121 16.03 -3.31 4.87
N HIS A 122 17.03 -4.18 4.64
CA HIS A 122 17.39 -4.61 3.29
C HIS A 122 16.20 -5.25 2.56
N ALA A 123 15.43 -6.12 3.23
CA ALA A 123 14.25 -6.73 2.64
C ALA A 123 13.15 -5.70 2.30
N ILE A 124 12.91 -4.72 3.18
CA ILE A 124 11.95 -3.62 2.95
C ILE A 124 12.34 -2.81 1.72
N VAL A 125 13.60 -2.41 1.62
CA VAL A 125 14.08 -1.63 0.47
C VAL A 125 14.05 -2.45 -0.82
N ALA A 126 14.37 -3.75 -0.75
CA ALA A 126 14.21 -4.65 -1.89
C ALA A 126 12.74 -4.73 -2.35
N ALA A 127 11.79 -4.83 -1.42
CA ALA A 127 10.36 -4.80 -1.74
C ALA A 127 9.95 -3.48 -2.40
N LEU A 128 10.42 -2.32 -1.89
CA LEU A 128 10.15 -1.03 -2.52
C LEU A 128 10.70 -0.93 -3.95
N LYS A 129 11.90 -1.43 -4.21
CA LYS A 129 12.49 -1.48 -5.56
C LYS A 129 11.71 -2.40 -6.49
N ASP A 130 11.20 -3.52 -5.97
CA ASP A 130 10.32 -4.39 -6.74
C ASP A 130 8.99 -3.72 -7.07
N LEU A 131 8.45 -2.90 -6.16
CA LEU A 131 7.28 -2.08 -6.43
C LEU A 131 7.56 -1.00 -7.47
N GLU A 132 8.67 -0.28 -7.35
CA GLU A 132 9.12 0.67 -8.36
C GLU A 132 9.16 0.02 -9.75
N ARG A 133 9.87 -1.10 -9.90
CA ARG A 133 9.94 -1.81 -11.18
C ARG A 133 8.56 -2.21 -11.72
N GLN A 134 7.70 -2.76 -10.86
CA GLN A 134 6.34 -3.16 -11.24
C GLN A 134 5.49 -1.97 -11.69
N GLY A 135 5.62 -0.82 -11.03
CA GLY A 135 4.93 0.41 -11.44
C GLY A 135 5.30 0.83 -12.86
N GLY A 136 6.60 0.77 -13.19
CA GLY A 136 7.09 1.06 -14.53
C GLY A 136 6.54 0.11 -15.59
N ASP A 137 6.57 -1.21 -15.31
CA ASP A 137 6.05 -2.24 -16.22
C ASP A 137 4.53 -2.06 -16.47
N LEU A 138 3.76 -1.72 -15.44
CA LEU A 138 2.32 -1.49 -15.54
C LEU A 138 1.99 -0.24 -16.38
N HIS A 139 2.72 0.85 -16.19
CA HIS A 139 2.56 2.07 -16.99
C HIS A 139 2.90 1.84 -18.47
N LEU A 140 3.99 1.13 -18.75
CA LEU A 140 4.35 0.73 -20.12
C LEU A 140 3.27 -0.17 -20.75
N GLY A 141 2.75 -1.13 -19.99
CA GLY A 141 1.67 -2.01 -20.40
C GLY A 141 0.38 -1.25 -20.72
N LEU A 142 0.00 -0.30 -19.87
CA LEU A 142 -1.17 0.57 -20.08
C LEU A 142 -1.00 1.41 -21.35
N ALA A 143 0.14 2.07 -21.52
CA ALA A 143 0.43 2.86 -22.71
C ALA A 143 0.36 2.02 -24.00
N ALA A 144 0.87 0.78 -23.96
CA ALA A 144 0.78 -0.16 -25.08
C ALA A 144 -0.67 -0.60 -25.37
N ALA A 145 -1.49 -0.82 -24.35
CA ALA A 145 -2.90 -1.15 -24.50
C ALA A 145 -3.69 0.02 -25.13
N VAL A 146 -3.48 1.24 -24.65
CA VAL A 146 -4.11 2.46 -25.18
C VAL A 146 -3.76 2.67 -26.66
N ARG A 147 -2.50 2.45 -27.07
CA ARG A 147 -2.10 2.56 -28.49
C ARG A 147 -2.78 1.53 -29.39
N ARG A 148 -3.10 0.35 -28.85
CA ARG A 148 -3.65 -0.79 -29.62
C ARG A 148 -5.16 -0.71 -29.78
N GLU A 149 -5.86 -0.44 -28.69
CA GLU A 149 -7.33 -0.51 -28.64
C GLU A 149 -8.00 0.86 -28.56
N GLY A 150 -7.21 1.93 -28.38
CA GLY A 150 -7.74 3.22 -27.98
C GLY A 150 -8.19 3.22 -26.52
N TYR A 151 -8.66 4.37 -26.05
CA TYR A 151 -9.20 4.50 -24.70
C TYR A 151 -10.48 3.66 -24.52
N GLY A 152 -10.65 3.07 -23.34
CA GLY A 152 -11.84 2.30 -22.99
C GLY A 152 -11.85 0.84 -23.48
N GLY A 153 -10.81 0.40 -24.17
CA GLY A 153 -10.58 -1.00 -24.56
C GLY A 153 -10.58 -1.96 -23.37
N ALA A 154 -10.86 -3.24 -23.62
CA ALA A 154 -10.95 -4.25 -22.57
C ALA A 154 -9.58 -4.46 -21.88
N ASP A 155 -8.50 -4.41 -22.66
CA ASP A 155 -7.13 -4.54 -22.13
C ASP A 155 -6.75 -3.31 -21.29
N VAL A 156 -7.17 -2.11 -21.72
CA VAL A 156 -6.97 -0.86 -20.96
C VAL A 156 -7.65 -0.96 -19.59
N ARG A 157 -8.90 -1.41 -19.52
CA ARG A 157 -9.64 -1.57 -18.25
C ARG A 157 -9.00 -2.60 -17.32
N ALA A 158 -8.47 -3.70 -17.88
CA ALA A 158 -7.74 -4.69 -17.11
C ALA A 158 -6.47 -4.08 -16.50
N LYS A 159 -5.70 -3.32 -17.29
CA LYS A 159 -4.48 -2.63 -16.83
C LYS A 159 -4.77 -1.53 -15.81
N GLU A 160 -5.86 -0.79 -15.95
CA GLU A 160 -6.30 0.18 -14.94
C GLU A 160 -6.66 -0.49 -13.59
N THR A 161 -7.25 -1.68 -13.65
CA THR A 161 -7.54 -2.49 -12.46
C THR A 161 -6.26 -2.99 -11.80
N GLU A 162 -5.31 -3.49 -12.59
CA GLU A 162 -3.97 -3.86 -12.11
C GLU A 162 -3.25 -2.67 -11.46
N LEU A 163 -3.34 -1.48 -12.07
CA LEU A 163 -2.74 -0.25 -11.53
C LEU A 163 -3.41 0.19 -10.22
N THR A 164 -4.72 0.03 -10.11
CA THR A 164 -5.46 0.30 -8.86
C THR A 164 -5.00 -0.64 -7.74
N ASN A 165 -4.87 -1.94 -8.03
CA ASN A 165 -4.34 -2.92 -7.08
C ASN A 165 -2.88 -2.64 -6.74
N TYR A 166 -2.13 -2.13 -7.71
CA TYR A 166 -0.77 -1.70 -7.50
C TYR A 166 -0.70 -0.57 -6.46
N PHE A 167 -1.47 0.51 -6.65
CA PHE A 167 -1.48 1.63 -5.71
C PHE A 167 -1.93 1.23 -4.31
N LYS A 168 -2.98 0.40 -4.18
CA LYS A 168 -3.41 -0.14 -2.87
C LYS A 168 -2.28 -0.85 -2.14
N GLY A 169 -1.54 -1.70 -2.84
CA GLY A 169 -0.43 -2.41 -2.24
C GLY A 169 0.78 -1.52 -1.96
N VAL A 170 0.99 -0.45 -2.73
CA VAL A 170 2.03 0.56 -2.43
C VAL A 170 1.64 1.29 -1.15
N SER A 171 0.41 1.78 -1.02
CA SER A 171 -0.10 2.44 0.20
C SER A 171 0.13 1.56 1.43
N PHE A 172 -0.20 0.28 1.33
CA PHE A 172 -0.02 -0.67 2.43
C PHE A 172 1.43 -0.81 2.89
N ILE A 173 2.37 -0.95 1.96
CA ILE A 173 3.80 -1.04 2.31
C ILE A 173 4.29 0.31 2.86
N LEU A 174 3.85 1.43 2.30
CA LEU A 174 4.21 2.77 2.79
C LEU A 174 3.74 3.02 4.23
N GLU A 175 2.54 2.54 4.57
CA GLU A 175 2.00 2.59 5.93
C GLU A 175 2.76 1.68 6.90
N ILE A 176 3.23 0.50 6.45
CA ILE A 176 4.09 -0.38 7.26
C ILE A 176 5.45 0.26 7.57
N ILE A 177 6.03 0.98 6.61
CA ILE A 177 7.36 1.61 6.79
C ILE A 177 7.27 2.99 7.46
N GLU A 178 6.09 3.61 7.52
CA GLU A 178 5.92 4.95 8.09
C GLU A 178 6.49 5.05 9.51
N PRO A 179 6.18 4.14 10.46
CA PRO A 179 6.76 4.17 11.81
C PRO A 179 8.28 4.06 11.80
N LEU A 180 8.84 3.25 10.89
CA LEU A 180 10.28 3.01 10.77
C LEU A 180 11.01 4.27 10.27
N THR A 181 10.39 5.04 9.38
CA THR A 181 10.99 6.26 8.81
C THR A 181 10.81 7.50 9.68
N ASN A 182 9.80 7.54 10.54
CA ASN A 182 9.48 8.69 11.40
C ASN A 182 10.38 8.80 12.65
N ARG A 183 11.12 7.74 13.04
CA ARG A 183 12.00 7.77 14.22
C ARG A 183 13.44 8.12 13.85
N VAL A 184 14.08 8.92 14.71
CA VAL A 184 15.51 9.25 14.64
C VAL A 184 16.31 8.10 15.25
N THR A 185 16.42 7.00 14.51
CA THR A 185 17.16 5.78 14.93
C THR A 185 18.16 5.36 13.85
N GLN A 186 19.06 4.43 14.20
CA GLN A 186 20.02 3.82 13.26
C GLN A 186 19.33 3.21 12.02
N ASP A 187 18.06 2.86 12.12
CA ASP A 187 17.25 2.28 11.05
C ASP A 187 17.11 3.23 9.84
N HIS A 188 17.08 4.55 10.09
CA HIS A 188 17.00 5.57 9.06
C HIS A 188 18.23 5.55 8.16
N ASP A 189 19.43 5.47 8.75
CA ASP A 189 20.68 5.43 8.01
C ASP A 189 20.78 4.18 7.15
N TYR A 190 20.35 3.02 7.69
CA TYR A 190 20.28 1.77 6.91
C TYR A 190 19.32 1.90 5.73
N PHE A 191 18.13 2.48 5.93
CA PHE A 191 17.16 2.70 4.86
C PHE A 191 17.75 3.54 3.73
N LEU A 192 18.43 4.64 4.07
CA LEU A 192 19.06 5.52 3.08
C LEU A 192 20.25 4.87 2.38
N GLN A 193 21.11 4.14 3.10
CA GLN A 193 22.27 3.46 2.53
C GLN A 193 21.88 2.36 1.53
N GLN A 194 20.77 1.68 1.78
CA GLN A 194 20.24 0.65 0.88
C GLN A 194 19.54 1.24 -0.36
N GLY A 195 19.38 2.56 -0.44
CA GLY A 195 18.72 3.26 -1.55
C GLY A 195 17.19 3.30 -1.42
N GLY A 196 16.67 3.31 -0.19
CA GLY A 196 15.23 3.42 0.07
C GLY A 196 14.64 4.74 -0.43
N LEU A 197 15.37 5.85 -0.31
CA LEU A 197 14.93 7.15 -0.84
C LEU A 197 14.78 7.12 -2.36
N GLU A 198 15.74 6.53 -3.08
CA GLU A 198 15.67 6.36 -4.53
C GLU A 198 14.42 5.57 -4.93
N ALA A 199 14.12 4.46 -4.25
CA ALA A 199 12.94 3.66 -4.52
C ALA A 199 11.63 4.45 -4.27
N LEU A 200 11.56 5.22 -3.17
CA LEU A 200 10.41 6.10 -2.90
C LEU A 200 10.24 7.17 -3.99
N MET A 201 11.35 7.75 -4.48
CA MET A 201 11.29 8.70 -5.59
C MET A 201 10.82 8.04 -6.89
N GLY A 202 11.27 6.82 -7.21
CA GLY A 202 10.76 6.08 -8.37
C GLY A 202 9.27 5.74 -8.25
N ILE A 203 8.79 5.41 -7.06
CA ILE A 203 7.35 5.24 -6.80
C ILE A 203 6.58 6.57 -7.00
N LEU A 204 7.16 7.71 -6.59
CA LEU A 204 6.59 9.03 -6.84
C LEU A 204 6.44 9.33 -8.34
N GLU A 205 7.38 8.87 -9.16
CA GLU A 205 7.30 8.98 -10.62
C GLU A 205 6.01 8.31 -11.15
N HIS A 206 5.71 7.10 -10.67
CA HIS A 206 4.49 6.37 -11.06
C HIS A 206 3.18 6.98 -10.53
N LEU A 207 3.25 7.78 -9.47
CA LEU A 207 2.09 8.49 -8.92
C LEU A 207 1.88 9.85 -9.58
N SER A 208 2.86 10.41 -10.27
CA SER A 208 2.63 11.67 -10.94
C SER A 208 1.88 11.41 -12.24
N PRO A 209 0.78 12.12 -12.52
CA PRO A 209 0.08 11.92 -13.77
C PRO A 209 0.99 12.40 -14.91
N ASP A 210 1.24 11.53 -15.89
CA ASP A 210 1.89 11.94 -17.12
C ASP A 210 0.94 12.78 -17.98
N ALA A 211 1.46 13.43 -19.03
CA ALA A 211 0.65 14.25 -19.92
C ALA A 211 -0.51 13.46 -20.54
N ALA A 212 -0.30 12.16 -20.83
CA ALA A 212 -1.33 11.29 -21.38
C ALA A 212 -2.48 11.02 -20.38
N MET A 213 -2.17 10.74 -19.12
CA MET A 213 -3.14 10.59 -18.03
C MET A 213 -3.86 11.89 -17.73
N LEU A 214 -3.16 13.04 -17.77
CA LEU A 214 -3.79 14.36 -17.62
C LEU A 214 -4.80 14.60 -18.74
N SER A 215 -4.41 14.39 -19.98
CA SER A 215 -5.31 14.46 -21.14
C SER A 215 -6.49 13.50 -21.02
N GLN A 216 -6.28 12.27 -20.56
CA GLN A 216 -7.35 11.30 -20.34
C GLN A 216 -8.32 11.77 -19.25
N LYS A 217 -7.83 12.22 -18.09
CA LYS A 217 -8.67 12.75 -17.01
C LYS A 217 -9.50 13.95 -17.47
N LEU A 218 -8.93 14.81 -18.32
CA LEU A 218 -9.63 15.97 -18.87
C LEU A 218 -10.64 15.56 -19.95
N ALA A 219 -10.31 14.60 -20.82
CA ALA A 219 -11.18 14.13 -21.90
C ALA A 219 -12.36 13.28 -21.41
N PHE A 220 -12.18 12.55 -20.31
CA PHE A 220 -13.18 11.62 -19.75
C PHE A 220 -13.71 12.08 -18.39
N ALA A 221 -13.65 13.38 -18.06
CA ALA A 221 -14.13 13.93 -16.79
C ALA A 221 -15.59 13.56 -16.45
N HIS A 222 -16.40 13.20 -17.45
CA HIS A 222 -17.78 12.73 -17.29
C HIS A 222 -17.94 11.21 -17.20
N ASP A 223 -16.95 10.45 -17.65
CA ASP A 223 -16.99 9.00 -17.57
C ASP A 223 -16.59 8.60 -16.15
N ARG A 224 -17.56 8.12 -15.36
CA ARG A 224 -17.38 7.61 -13.98
C ARG A 224 -16.40 6.43 -13.86
N PHE A 225 -15.59 6.18 -14.89
CA PHE A 225 -14.87 4.94 -15.13
C PHE A 225 -13.38 5.00 -14.76
N LEU A 226 -12.83 6.17 -14.41
CA LEU A 226 -11.46 6.27 -13.91
C LEU A 226 -11.39 5.91 -12.41
N ASN A 227 -11.66 4.63 -12.10
CA ASN A 227 -11.67 4.08 -10.74
C ASN A 227 -10.31 4.14 -10.03
N TYR A 228 -9.22 4.44 -10.73
CA TYR A 228 -7.88 4.55 -10.14
C TYR A 228 -7.71 5.80 -9.24
N GLY A 229 -8.57 6.81 -9.36
CA GLY A 229 -8.54 7.99 -8.49
C GLY A 229 -8.70 7.66 -7.00
N HIS A 230 -9.44 6.61 -6.67
CA HIS A 230 -9.70 6.21 -5.29
C HIS A 230 -8.48 5.60 -4.57
N ALA A 231 -7.55 4.96 -5.30
CA ALA A 231 -6.33 4.41 -4.71
C ALA A 231 -5.14 5.37 -4.82
N HIS A 232 -5.17 6.28 -5.80
CA HIS A 232 -4.10 7.24 -6.06
C HIS A 232 -3.87 8.21 -4.88
N TYR A 233 -4.93 8.88 -4.42
CA TYR A 233 -4.81 9.88 -3.36
C TYR A 233 -4.32 9.32 -2.02
N PRO A 234 -4.86 8.19 -1.50
CA PRO A 234 -4.32 7.56 -0.28
C PRO A 234 -2.84 7.19 -0.42
N THR A 235 -2.44 6.64 -1.58
CA THR A 235 -1.05 6.26 -1.83
C THR A 235 -0.13 7.46 -1.85
N ALA A 236 -0.54 8.57 -2.49
CA ALA A 236 0.22 9.81 -2.49
C ALA A 236 0.33 10.42 -1.09
N ALA A 237 -0.73 10.34 -0.28
CA ALA A 237 -0.72 10.79 1.10
C ALA A 237 0.24 9.95 1.97
N ALA A 238 0.18 8.63 1.88
CA ALA A 238 1.09 7.71 2.57
C ALA A 238 2.55 7.99 2.17
N LEU A 239 2.82 8.13 0.87
CA LEU A 239 4.17 8.45 0.36
C LEU A 239 4.66 9.79 0.88
N SER A 240 3.80 10.82 0.85
CA SER A 240 4.14 12.12 1.40
C SER A 240 4.46 12.04 2.89
N GLN A 241 3.78 11.18 3.64
CA GLN A 241 3.99 11.03 5.07
C GLN A 241 5.33 10.34 5.35
N THR A 242 5.65 9.26 4.64
CA THR A 242 6.96 8.60 4.70
C THR A 242 8.10 9.57 4.34
N ILE A 243 7.96 10.34 3.26
CA ILE A 243 8.98 11.31 2.85
C ILE A 243 9.14 12.43 3.88
N LYS A 244 8.05 12.90 4.50
CA LYS A 244 8.11 13.89 5.61
C LYS A 244 8.88 13.34 6.80
N GLY A 245 8.64 12.08 7.17
CA GLY A 245 9.39 11.38 8.22
C GLY A 245 10.89 11.39 7.93
N LEU A 246 11.25 11.06 6.70
CA LEU A 246 12.65 11.11 6.28
C LEU A 246 13.20 12.55 6.28
N ALA A 247 12.42 13.52 5.81
CA ALA A 247 12.80 14.93 5.68
C ALA A 247 13.03 15.62 7.03
N ALA A 248 12.43 15.10 8.11
CA ALA A 248 12.72 15.59 9.46
C ALA A 248 14.19 15.41 9.86
N GLN A 249 14.91 14.48 9.23
CA GLN A 249 16.29 14.13 9.57
C GLN A 249 17.29 14.70 8.55
N GLU A 250 17.04 14.53 7.24
CA GLU A 250 17.90 15.05 6.16
C GLU A 250 17.15 16.01 5.21
N PRO A 251 16.64 17.16 5.71
CA PRO A 251 15.74 18.02 4.94
C PRO A 251 16.36 18.52 3.63
N GLN A 252 17.65 18.88 3.64
CA GLN A 252 18.33 19.42 2.47
C GLN A 252 18.53 18.37 1.36
N ARG A 253 18.92 17.14 1.73
CA ARG A 253 19.13 16.05 0.76
C ARG A 253 17.81 15.65 0.11
N ILE A 254 16.76 15.52 0.91
CA ILE A 254 15.44 15.11 0.46
C ILE A 254 14.80 16.22 -0.38
N LEU A 255 14.89 17.47 0.07
CA LEU A 255 14.41 18.61 -0.73
C LEU A 255 15.11 18.70 -2.09
N LYS A 256 16.44 18.52 -2.14
CA LYS A 256 17.18 18.50 -3.40
C LYS A 256 16.67 17.40 -4.34
N LYS A 257 16.53 16.16 -3.84
CA LYS A 257 16.00 15.03 -4.62
C LYS A 257 14.57 15.28 -5.11
N LEU A 258 13.70 15.84 -4.27
CA LEU A 258 12.34 16.20 -4.65
C LEU A 258 12.31 17.28 -5.74
N LEU A 259 13.13 18.32 -5.60
CA LEU A 259 13.24 19.38 -6.61
C LEU A 259 13.78 18.84 -7.94
N ASP A 260 14.80 17.97 -7.90
CA ASP A 260 15.33 17.31 -9.09
C ASP A 260 14.25 16.47 -9.78
N GLN A 261 13.42 15.75 -9.02
CA GLN A 261 12.31 14.97 -9.57
C GLN A 261 11.20 15.83 -10.17
N LEU A 262 10.78 16.88 -9.45
CA LEU A 262 9.80 17.84 -9.96
C LEU A 262 10.31 18.51 -11.25
N GLY A 263 11.59 18.83 -11.34
CA GLY A 263 12.21 19.38 -12.54
C GLY A 263 12.11 18.43 -13.73
N LYS A 264 12.40 17.13 -13.54
CA LYS A 264 12.24 16.11 -14.59
C LYS A 264 10.78 15.96 -15.03
N HIS A 265 9.85 15.97 -14.09
CA HIS A 265 8.42 15.86 -14.38
C HIS A 265 7.91 17.05 -15.17
N LEU A 266 8.29 18.26 -14.78
CA LEU A 266 7.94 19.48 -15.51
C LEU A 266 8.49 19.44 -16.94
N ALA A 267 9.76 19.07 -17.11
CA ALA A 267 10.36 18.92 -18.45
C ALA A 267 9.65 17.85 -19.30
N SER A 268 9.19 16.76 -18.68
CA SER A 268 8.41 15.72 -19.35
C SER A 268 7.01 16.19 -19.73
N ILE A 269 6.37 17.04 -18.94
CA ILE A 269 5.07 17.64 -19.30
C ILE A 269 5.26 18.65 -20.43
N GLU A 270 6.30 19.49 -20.34
CA GLU A 270 6.61 20.50 -21.35
C GLU A 270 6.88 19.90 -22.73
N SER A 271 7.65 18.80 -22.80
CA SER A 271 7.94 18.11 -24.05
C SER A 271 6.70 17.47 -24.69
N ASN A 272 5.67 17.18 -23.90
CA ASN A 272 4.43 16.54 -24.34
C ASN A 272 3.23 17.51 -24.43
N LEU A 273 3.45 18.83 -24.28
CA LEU A 273 2.40 19.86 -24.38
C LEU A 273 1.65 19.81 -25.73
N GLY A 274 2.34 19.48 -26.83
CA GLY A 274 1.73 19.36 -28.15
C GLY A 274 0.70 18.24 -28.24
N ASP A 275 0.97 17.10 -27.59
CA ASP A 275 0.03 15.98 -27.50
C ASP A 275 -1.15 16.32 -26.58
N LEU A 276 -0.89 17.09 -25.51
CA LEU A 276 -1.91 17.58 -24.60
C LEU A 276 -2.90 18.53 -25.30
N ASP A 277 -2.40 19.48 -26.09
CA ASP A 277 -3.19 20.41 -26.89
C ASP A 277 -3.99 19.67 -27.98
N ALA A 278 -3.38 18.67 -28.63
CA ALA A 278 -4.07 17.82 -29.59
C ALA A 278 -5.18 16.98 -28.95
N ALA A 279 -5.00 16.51 -27.71
CA ALA A 279 -6.03 15.78 -26.97
C ALA A 279 -7.17 16.70 -26.51
N LEU A 280 -6.85 17.89 -25.99
CA LEU A 280 -7.84 18.92 -25.62
C LEU A 280 -8.71 19.33 -26.81
N LYS A 281 -8.12 19.47 -28.01
CA LYS A 281 -8.87 19.75 -29.24
C LYS A 281 -9.76 18.61 -29.72
N ARG A 282 -9.52 17.38 -29.25
CA ARG A 282 -10.37 16.21 -29.52
C ARG A 282 -11.48 16.03 -28.48
N CYS A 283 -11.43 16.78 -27.37
CA CYS A 283 -12.52 16.80 -26.41
C CYS A 283 -13.76 17.46 -27.06
N PRO A 284 -14.95 16.88 -26.94
CA PRO A 284 -16.17 17.53 -27.41
C PRO A 284 -16.37 18.88 -26.72
N ASP A 285 -16.89 19.85 -27.48
CA ASP A 285 -17.15 21.22 -27.04
C ASP A 285 -18.27 21.21 -25.97
N TRP A 286 -17.87 21.12 -24.71
CA TRP A 286 -18.75 21.06 -23.54
C TRP A 286 -19.61 22.32 -23.35
N ALA A 287 -19.30 23.40 -24.07
CA ALA A 287 -20.08 24.64 -24.08
C ALA A 287 -21.38 24.54 -24.91
N SER A 288 -21.74 23.37 -25.44
CA SER A 288 -22.90 23.21 -26.32
C SER A 288 -24.04 22.32 -25.80
N GLU A 289 -23.96 21.80 -24.57
CA GLU A 289 -25.14 21.19 -23.93
C GLU A 289 -25.95 22.25 -23.16
N PRO A 290 -27.25 22.44 -23.45
CA PRO A 290 -28.06 23.40 -22.74
C PRO A 290 -28.24 22.97 -21.28
N GLU A 291 -27.92 23.88 -20.36
CA GLU A 291 -28.38 23.86 -18.96
C GLU A 291 -29.88 23.58 -18.90
N ASN A 292 -30.31 22.32 -18.83
CA ASN A 292 -31.66 21.89 -18.43
C ASN A 292 -31.73 20.37 -18.33
N ALA A 293 -31.06 19.81 -17.33
CA ALA A 293 -31.52 18.58 -16.68
C ALA A 293 -31.57 18.87 -15.19
N ALA A 294 -32.67 19.53 -14.79
CA ALA A 294 -33.03 19.68 -13.40
C ALA A 294 -32.96 18.30 -12.72
N MET A 295 -32.06 18.19 -11.75
CA MET A 295 -32.08 17.13 -10.76
C MET A 295 -33.35 17.30 -9.92
N ASP A 296 -34.41 16.55 -10.26
CA ASP A 296 -35.44 16.20 -9.30
C ASP A 296 -34.80 15.32 -8.23
N ILE A 297 -34.34 15.95 -7.15
CA ILE A 297 -34.00 15.26 -5.91
C ILE A 297 -35.33 14.94 -5.23
N GLU A 298 -35.90 13.77 -5.52
CA GLU A 298 -36.93 13.19 -4.66
C GLU A 298 -36.29 12.87 -3.30
N ASN A 299 -36.82 13.53 -2.27
CA ASN A 299 -36.42 13.43 -0.88
C ASN A 299 -37.01 12.13 -0.27
N PRO A 300 -36.22 11.15 0.20
CA PRO A 300 -36.76 9.95 0.82
C PRO A 300 -36.92 10.20 2.33
N ALA A 301 -37.99 10.87 2.73
CA ALA A 301 -38.39 10.94 4.13
C ALA A 301 -39.92 11.01 4.25
N GLY A 302 -40.54 9.88 4.58
CA GLY A 302 -41.92 9.87 5.09
C GLY A 302 -42.79 8.74 4.57
N ALA A 303 -42.47 7.49 4.90
CA ALA A 303 -43.45 6.41 4.92
C ALA A 303 -43.57 5.88 6.35
N GLY A 304 -44.73 6.12 6.97
CA GLY A 304 -45.20 5.33 8.11
C GLY A 304 -45.66 6.15 9.32
N ALA A 305 -46.94 6.52 9.34
CA ALA A 305 -47.86 6.27 10.47
C ALA A 305 -49.23 6.89 10.16
N GLY A 306 -50.16 6.02 9.78
CA GLY A 306 -51.59 6.35 9.80
C GLY A 306 -52.20 6.09 11.18
N ALA A 307 -53.37 6.71 11.36
CA ALA A 307 -54.40 6.46 12.38
C ALA A 307 -54.14 7.01 13.80
N ALA A 308 -54.85 8.08 14.16
CA ALA A 308 -55.95 8.04 15.14
C ALA A 308 -56.63 9.41 15.27
N GLU A 309 -57.96 9.40 15.12
CA GLU A 309 -58.89 10.44 15.57
C GLU A 309 -58.95 10.55 17.10
N GLU A 310 -59.54 11.65 17.57
CA GLU A 310 -60.18 11.95 18.88
C GLU A 310 -59.55 13.17 19.57
N GLU A 311 -60.18 14.34 19.51
CA GLU A 311 -61.28 14.85 20.35
C GLU A 311 -60.83 15.51 21.69
N GLN A 312 -61.63 16.48 22.13
CA GLN A 312 -61.58 17.27 23.37
C GLN A 312 -60.54 18.40 23.44
N LYS A 313 -60.93 19.68 23.28
CA LYS A 313 -61.67 20.54 24.22
C LYS A 313 -61.20 20.44 25.68
N GLY A 314 -60.55 21.53 26.13
CA GLY A 314 -60.89 22.14 27.42
C GLY A 314 -59.77 22.24 28.44
N GLY A 315 -59.41 23.49 28.76
CA GLY A 315 -59.27 23.93 30.15
C GLY A 315 -57.86 24.06 30.72
N GLY A 316 -57.55 25.29 31.15
CA GLY A 316 -57.14 25.59 32.53
C GLY A 316 -55.78 25.11 32.99
#